data_AF-A0A5D2ZRM2-F1
#
_entry.id   AF-A0A5D2ZRM2-F1
#
_cell.length_a   1.000
_cell.length_b   1.000
_cell.length_c   1.000
_cell.angle_alpha   90.00
_cell.angle_beta   90.00
_cell.angle_gamma   90.00
#
_symmetry.space_group_name_H-M   'P 1'
#
loop_
_entity.id
_entity.type
_entity.pdbx_description
1 polymer ?
#
loop_
_entity_poly.entity_id
_entity_poly.type
_entity_poly.pdbx_seq_one_letter_code
_entity_poly.pdbx_strand_id
1 'polypeptide(L)'
;MDREAKNKILIFGGTGYLGTYMVKASIKLGHPTFVFARPITPQSTLNKINLHEEFESVGVTIIQGELKEHEKIVAILRQVDIVISLLPFPQVPDQIHIIEAIKVAGNIKRFLPSEFGVEEDRLSFLPPFEACLDEKRKVRRAVEASGIPYTYVSANCFGAYFLNYLLRPHEQQEDVIIYGSGEAKGKYFKKVHVPEEELVKLTETLPFPDNVRASVLHGLFVKGDLANYELGENDLEASSLYPDYKYTTIDQLLDVFLVDPPKPALATF
;
A
#
# COMPACT_ATOMS: atom_id res chain seq x y z
N MET A 1 -9.12 -21.13 -29.79
CA MET A 1 -8.46 -19.88 -29.37
C MET A 1 -7.48 -20.25 -28.29
N ASP A 2 -6.18 -20.26 -28.60
CA ASP A 2 -5.15 -20.36 -27.57
C ASP A 2 -5.34 -19.17 -26.62
N ARG A 3 -5.57 -19.44 -25.33
CA ARG A 3 -5.51 -18.38 -24.32
C ARG A 3 -4.06 -17.94 -24.26
N GLU A 4 -3.81 -16.68 -24.61
CA GLU A 4 -2.50 -16.07 -24.45
C GLU A 4 -2.00 -16.31 -23.02
N ALA A 5 -0.76 -16.80 -22.91
CA ALA A 5 -0.18 -17.13 -21.62
C ALA A 5 -0.12 -15.88 -20.74
N LYS A 6 -0.72 -15.94 -19.55
CA LYS A 6 -0.72 -14.82 -18.60
C LYS A 6 0.68 -14.59 -18.05
N ASN A 7 1.06 -13.32 -17.90
CA ASN A 7 2.31 -12.93 -17.24
C ASN A 7 2.37 -13.50 -15.81
N LYS A 8 3.54 -13.99 -15.41
CA LYS A 8 3.85 -14.48 -14.07
C LYS A 8 4.24 -13.32 -13.17
N ILE A 9 3.64 -13.24 -11.98
CA ILE A 9 3.78 -12.08 -11.08
C ILE A 9 4.47 -12.52 -9.78
N LEU A 10 5.58 -11.85 -9.43
CA LEU A 10 6.23 -11.98 -8.12
C LEU A 10 5.87 -10.79 -7.23
N ILE A 11 5.41 -11.07 -6.02
CA ILE A 11 4.99 -10.06 -5.05
C ILE A 11 5.88 -10.13 -3.80
N PHE A 12 6.64 -9.08 -3.53
CA PHE A 12 7.30 -8.86 -2.24
C PHE A 12 6.32 -8.18 -1.27
N GLY A 13 6.32 -8.59 0.00
CA GLY A 13 5.34 -8.08 0.96
C GLY A 13 3.91 -8.60 0.73
N GLY A 14 3.76 -9.71 -0.01
CA GLY A 14 2.45 -10.31 -0.34
C GLY A 14 1.63 -10.76 0.86
N THR A 15 2.25 -10.94 2.03
CA THR A 15 1.57 -11.27 3.30
C THR A 15 1.24 -10.05 4.17
N GLY A 16 1.48 -8.84 3.66
CA GLY A 16 1.11 -7.57 4.31
C GLY A 16 -0.35 -7.19 4.07
N TYR A 17 -0.75 -6.03 4.63
CA TYR A 17 -2.11 -5.50 4.55
C TYR A 17 -2.61 -5.37 3.10
N LEU A 18 -1.96 -4.55 2.26
CA LEU A 18 -2.29 -4.43 0.84
C LEU A 18 -1.82 -5.67 0.03
N GLY A 19 -0.71 -6.28 0.45
CA GLY A 19 -0.14 -7.50 -0.13
C GLY A 19 -1.17 -8.59 -0.38
N THR A 20 -1.98 -8.88 0.63
CA THR A 20 -2.96 -9.96 0.58
C THR A 20 -4.02 -9.71 -0.50
N TYR A 21 -4.47 -8.47 -0.66
CA TYR A 21 -5.43 -8.12 -1.72
C TYR A 21 -4.78 -8.22 -3.11
N MET A 22 -3.52 -7.82 -3.25
CA MET A 22 -2.80 -7.91 -4.53
C MET A 22 -2.60 -9.37 -4.96
N VAL A 23 -2.21 -10.25 -4.04
CA VAL A 23 -2.08 -11.70 -4.30
C VAL A 23 -3.42 -12.28 -4.73
N LYS A 24 -4.51 -11.98 -3.99
CA LYS A 24 -5.87 -12.46 -4.30
C LYS A 24 -6.39 -11.93 -5.64
N ALA A 25 -6.09 -10.68 -5.99
CA ALA A 25 -6.47 -10.11 -7.28
C ALA A 25 -5.69 -10.78 -8.43
N SER A 26 -4.39 -10.98 -8.27
CA SER A 26 -3.53 -11.65 -9.25
C SER A 26 -4.03 -13.05 -9.61
N ILE A 27 -4.33 -13.88 -8.60
CA ILE A 27 -4.88 -15.23 -8.84
C ILE A 27 -6.28 -15.18 -9.48
N LYS A 28 -7.15 -14.24 -9.07
CA LYS A 28 -8.50 -14.09 -9.61
C LYS A 28 -8.48 -13.72 -11.10
N LEU A 29 -7.48 -12.97 -11.52
CA LEU A 29 -7.24 -12.61 -12.93
C LEU A 29 -6.50 -13.70 -13.73
N GLY A 30 -6.17 -14.82 -13.09
CA GLY A 30 -5.57 -16.00 -13.71
C GLY A 30 -4.06 -15.91 -13.91
N HIS A 31 -3.37 -15.00 -13.22
CA HIS A 31 -1.91 -14.89 -13.30
C HIS A 31 -1.24 -15.95 -12.41
N PRO A 32 -0.25 -16.70 -12.92
CA PRO A 32 0.63 -17.48 -12.05
C PRO A 32 1.32 -16.54 -11.06
N THR A 33 1.08 -16.77 -9.77
CA THR A 33 1.42 -15.82 -8.71
C THR A 33 2.46 -16.42 -7.77
N PHE A 34 3.49 -15.64 -7.50
CA PHE A 34 4.60 -15.96 -6.62
C PHE A 34 4.67 -14.93 -5.50
N VAL A 35 4.95 -15.36 -4.28
CA VAL A 35 5.12 -14.48 -3.12
C VAL A 35 6.51 -14.69 -2.54
N PHE A 36 7.30 -13.62 -2.44
CA PHE A 36 8.56 -13.65 -1.70
C PHE A 36 8.30 -13.21 -0.26
N ALA A 37 8.54 -14.12 0.69
CA ALA A 37 8.25 -13.90 2.09
C ALA A 37 9.43 -14.33 2.98
N ARG A 38 9.58 -13.67 4.14
CA ARG A 38 10.54 -14.11 5.15
C ARG A 38 10.24 -15.54 5.60
N PRO A 39 11.24 -16.36 5.93
CA PRO A 39 11.03 -17.72 6.41
C PRO A 39 10.02 -17.81 7.55
N ILE A 40 9.27 -18.91 7.60
CA ILE A 40 8.48 -19.25 8.79
C ILE A 40 9.46 -19.74 9.86
N THR A 41 9.38 -19.13 11.04
CA THR A 41 10.16 -19.47 12.22
C THR A 41 9.22 -19.84 13.37
N PRO A 42 9.70 -20.48 14.45
CA PRO A 42 8.88 -20.76 15.63
C PRO A 42 8.23 -19.52 16.27
N GLN A 43 8.74 -18.32 15.98
CA GLN A 43 8.21 -17.04 16.47
C GLN A 43 7.23 -16.38 15.48
N SER A 44 6.96 -17.01 14.35
CA SER A 44 6.01 -16.48 13.37
C SER A 44 4.59 -16.48 13.93
N THR A 45 3.84 -15.43 13.63
CA THR A 45 2.45 -15.31 14.08
C THR A 45 1.57 -16.37 13.41
N LEU A 46 0.54 -16.83 14.12
CA LEU A 46 -0.43 -17.77 13.57
C LEU A 46 -1.08 -17.23 12.27
N ASN A 47 -1.37 -15.92 12.23
CA ASN A 47 -1.90 -15.28 11.03
C ASN A 47 -0.96 -15.42 9.82
N LYS A 48 0.36 -15.30 10.02
CA LYS A 48 1.33 -15.49 8.92
C LYS A 48 1.33 -16.93 8.44
N ILE A 49 1.34 -17.89 9.36
CA ILE A 49 1.33 -19.33 9.04
C ILE A 49 0.07 -19.68 8.24
N ASN A 50 -1.11 -19.32 8.76
CA ASN A 50 -2.38 -19.58 8.11
C ASN A 50 -2.48 -18.93 6.72
N LEU A 51 -1.92 -17.72 6.56
CA LEU A 51 -1.93 -17.03 5.26
C LEU A 51 -1.01 -17.71 4.24
N HIS A 52 0.13 -18.27 4.67
CA HIS A 52 0.98 -19.07 3.79
C HIS A 52 0.24 -20.33 3.33
N GLU A 53 -0.40 -21.05 4.25
CA GLU A 53 -1.20 -22.24 3.94
C GLU A 53 -2.37 -21.90 2.99
N GLU A 54 -3.08 -20.79 3.25
CA GLU A 54 -4.15 -20.29 2.37
C GLU A 54 -3.62 -20.05 0.95
N PHE A 55 -2.52 -19.31 0.82
CA PHE A 55 -1.91 -18.98 -0.47
C PHE A 55 -1.48 -20.23 -1.24
N GLU A 56 -0.79 -21.17 -0.60
CA GLU A 56 -0.39 -22.43 -1.22
C GLU A 56 -1.61 -23.26 -1.66
N SER A 57 -2.68 -23.29 -0.85
CA SER A 57 -3.91 -24.02 -1.17
C SER A 57 -4.63 -23.50 -2.43
N VAL A 58 -4.43 -22.23 -2.79
CA VAL A 58 -4.99 -21.60 -4.00
C VAL A 58 -3.97 -21.46 -5.14
N GLY A 59 -2.85 -22.17 -5.05
CA GLY A 59 -1.87 -22.29 -6.13
C GLY A 59 -0.83 -21.17 -6.21
N VAL A 60 -0.69 -20.35 -5.16
CA VAL A 60 0.41 -19.38 -5.05
C VAL A 60 1.68 -20.14 -4.68
N THR A 61 2.79 -19.84 -5.37
CA THR A 61 4.10 -20.37 -4.99
C THR A 61 4.79 -19.41 -4.03
N ILE A 62 5.14 -19.87 -2.82
CA ILE A 62 5.85 -19.06 -1.82
C ILE A 62 7.34 -19.35 -1.86
N ILE A 63 8.14 -18.30 -2.00
CA ILE A 63 9.60 -18.34 -1.95
C ILE A 63 10.02 -17.76 -0.61
N GLN A 64 10.58 -18.61 0.25
CA GLN A 64 11.06 -18.19 1.56
C GLN A 64 12.51 -17.70 1.48
N GLY A 65 12.74 -16.47 1.91
CA GLY A 65 14.07 -15.87 1.93
C GLY A 65 14.12 -14.45 2.49
N GLU A 66 15.33 -13.92 2.55
CA GLU A 66 15.62 -12.57 3.01
C GLU A 66 16.03 -11.68 1.83
N LEU A 67 15.77 -10.37 1.93
CA LEU A 67 16.09 -9.40 0.85
C LEU A 67 17.59 -9.31 0.53
N LYS A 68 18.44 -9.76 1.47
CA LYS A 68 19.91 -9.80 1.30
C LYS A 68 20.38 -11.02 0.51
N GLU A 69 19.53 -12.01 0.26
CA GLU A 69 19.88 -13.22 -0.51
C GLU A 69 19.82 -12.97 -2.03
N HIS A 70 20.73 -12.13 -2.54
CA HIS A 70 20.73 -11.65 -3.92
C HIS A 70 20.55 -12.76 -4.97
N GLU A 71 21.35 -13.83 -4.92
CA GLU A 71 21.28 -14.94 -5.88
C GLU A 71 19.93 -15.67 -5.86
N LYS A 72 19.30 -15.80 -4.69
CA LYS A 72 17.97 -16.40 -4.55
C LYS A 72 16.92 -15.53 -5.23
N ILE A 73 17.02 -14.21 -5.04
CA ILE A 73 16.12 -13.24 -5.68
C ILE A 73 16.30 -13.29 -7.20
N VAL A 74 17.53 -13.26 -7.71
CA VAL A 74 17.83 -13.37 -9.15
C VAL A 74 17.24 -14.67 -9.72
N ALA A 75 17.37 -15.80 -9.02
CA ALA A 75 16.87 -17.09 -9.48
C ALA A 75 15.35 -17.13 -9.67
N ILE A 76 14.58 -16.50 -8.78
CA ILE A 76 13.12 -16.40 -8.97
C ILE A 76 12.75 -15.33 -10.02
N LEU A 77 13.48 -14.22 -10.09
CA LEU A 77 13.24 -13.15 -11.07
C LEU A 77 13.36 -13.66 -12.51
N ARG A 78 14.29 -14.57 -12.79
CA ARG A 78 14.43 -15.23 -14.11
C ARG A 78 13.22 -16.07 -14.53
N GLN A 79 12.32 -16.38 -13.60
CA GLN A 79 11.17 -17.24 -13.84
C GLN A 79 9.85 -16.48 -13.96
N VAL A 80 9.85 -15.16 -13.71
CA VAL A 80 8.66 -14.31 -13.69
C VAL A 80 8.76 -13.14 -14.68
N ASP A 81 7.64 -12.49 -14.94
CA ASP A 81 7.53 -11.40 -15.92
C ASP A 81 7.40 -10.03 -15.25
N ILE A 82 6.64 -9.97 -14.14
CA ILE A 82 6.27 -8.73 -13.45
C ILE A 82 6.65 -8.86 -11.98
N VAL A 83 7.18 -7.78 -11.41
CA VAL A 83 7.52 -7.69 -9.99
C VAL A 83 6.73 -6.57 -9.35
N ILE A 84 6.08 -6.85 -8.23
CA ILE A 84 5.36 -5.87 -7.41
C ILE A 84 5.96 -5.90 -6.01
N SER A 85 6.34 -4.73 -5.49
CA SER A 85 6.78 -4.56 -4.11
C SER A 85 5.70 -3.90 -3.29
N LEU A 86 5.35 -4.50 -2.17
CA LEU A 86 4.41 -4.00 -1.17
C LEU A 86 5.07 -4.00 0.22
N LEU A 87 6.37 -3.71 0.25
CA LEU A 87 7.15 -3.61 1.48
C LEU A 87 6.73 -2.38 2.30
N PRO A 88 6.66 -2.48 3.64
CA PRO A 88 6.29 -1.36 4.51
C PRO A 88 7.39 -0.30 4.56
N PHE A 89 7.07 0.89 5.12
CA PHE A 89 8.00 2.03 5.20
C PHE A 89 9.41 1.69 5.72
N PRO A 90 9.60 0.92 6.81
CA PRO A 90 10.94 0.55 7.29
C PRO A 90 11.81 -0.18 6.25
N GLN A 91 11.19 -0.81 5.26
CA GLN A 91 11.84 -1.66 4.26
C GLN A 91 11.79 -1.04 2.86
N VAL A 92 11.33 0.21 2.73
CA VAL A 92 11.41 0.96 1.46
C VAL A 92 12.85 1.05 0.96
N PRO A 93 13.86 1.39 1.79
CA PRO A 93 15.26 1.46 1.33
C PRO A 93 15.80 0.10 0.85
N ASP A 94 15.32 -1.01 1.42
CA ASP A 94 15.75 -2.36 1.05
C ASP A 94 15.31 -2.77 -0.37
N GLN A 95 14.42 -2.00 -1.02
CA GLN A 95 14.00 -2.23 -2.41
C GLN A 95 15.16 -2.09 -3.40
N ILE A 96 16.26 -1.43 -3.03
CA ILE A 96 17.48 -1.38 -3.85
C ILE A 96 18.00 -2.78 -4.17
N HIS A 97 17.91 -3.73 -3.23
CA HIS A 97 18.32 -5.12 -3.49
C HIS A 97 17.46 -5.81 -4.54
N ILE A 98 16.16 -5.47 -4.60
CA ILE A 98 15.24 -5.97 -5.64
C ILE A 98 15.62 -5.37 -6.99
N ILE A 99 15.88 -4.07 -7.05
CA ILE A 99 16.27 -3.37 -8.29
C ILE A 99 17.57 -3.95 -8.84
N GLU A 100 18.59 -4.14 -7.99
CA GLU A 100 19.86 -4.76 -8.36
C GLU A 100 19.66 -6.16 -8.94
N ALA A 101 18.85 -6.99 -8.28
CA ALA A 101 18.56 -8.34 -8.74
C ALA A 101 17.75 -8.36 -10.06
N ILE A 102 16.84 -7.40 -10.27
CA ILE A 102 16.11 -7.24 -11.54
C ILE A 102 17.09 -6.95 -12.68
N LYS A 103 18.06 -6.05 -12.47
CA LYS A 103 19.08 -5.73 -13.49
C LYS A 103 19.88 -6.97 -13.89
N VAL A 104 20.25 -7.82 -12.93
CA VAL A 104 20.99 -9.07 -13.18
C VAL A 104 20.12 -10.13 -13.87
N ALA A 105 18.83 -10.21 -13.53
CA ALA A 105 17.90 -11.15 -14.15
C ALA A 105 17.63 -10.79 -15.63
N GLY A 106 17.46 -9.50 -15.94
CA GLY A 106 17.39 -8.97 -17.31
C GLY A 106 16.11 -9.29 -18.09
N ASN A 107 15.14 -9.99 -17.51
CA ASN A 107 13.91 -10.46 -18.18
C ASN A 107 12.61 -9.80 -17.67
N ILE A 108 12.68 -8.90 -16.69
CA ILE A 108 11.49 -8.29 -16.09
C ILE A 108 10.87 -7.25 -17.02
N LYS A 109 9.57 -7.43 -17.31
CA LYS A 109 8.77 -6.59 -18.18
C LYS A 109 8.18 -5.37 -17.48
N ARG A 110 8.00 -5.46 -16.15
CA ARG A 110 7.49 -4.35 -15.32
C ARG A 110 7.86 -4.52 -13.86
N PHE A 111 8.33 -3.44 -13.24
CA PHE A 111 8.49 -3.31 -11.79
C PHE A 111 7.53 -2.24 -11.22
N LEU A 112 6.83 -2.59 -10.15
CA LEU A 112 6.03 -1.67 -9.36
C LEU A 112 6.68 -1.56 -7.97
N PRO A 113 7.37 -0.45 -7.63
CA PRO A 113 7.87 -0.25 -6.27
C PRO A 113 6.72 0.00 -5.28
N SER A 114 7.04 -0.03 -3.99
CA SER A 114 6.08 0.14 -2.89
C SER A 114 5.67 1.61 -2.71
N GLU A 115 4.84 2.10 -3.64
CA GLU A 115 4.32 3.47 -3.66
C GLU A 115 2.96 3.54 -2.94
N PHE A 116 1.88 3.15 -3.60
CA PHE A 116 0.53 2.87 -3.06
C PHE A 116 -0.01 3.85 -2.02
N GLY A 117 0.25 5.14 -2.20
CA GLY A 117 -0.20 6.20 -1.31
C GLY A 117 -0.39 7.51 -2.07
N VAL A 118 0.28 8.56 -1.60
CA VAL A 118 0.32 9.88 -2.23
C VAL A 118 1.20 9.86 -3.49
N GLU A 119 1.19 10.92 -4.29
CA GLU A 119 2.16 11.13 -5.37
C GLU A 119 3.36 11.95 -4.88
N GLU A 120 4.40 11.28 -4.38
CA GLU A 120 5.49 11.91 -3.63
C GLU A 120 6.33 12.90 -4.44
N ASP A 121 6.46 12.77 -5.77
CA ASP A 121 7.27 13.71 -6.55
C ASP A 121 6.60 15.09 -6.74
N ARG A 122 5.32 15.23 -6.35
CA ARG A 122 4.54 16.48 -6.49
C ARG A 122 4.21 17.16 -5.18
N LEU A 123 4.37 16.46 -4.07
CA LEU A 123 3.87 16.87 -2.77
C LEU A 123 5.02 17.06 -1.79
N SER A 124 4.79 17.88 -0.77
CA SER A 124 5.71 18.08 0.35
C SER A 124 4.92 18.07 1.65
N PHE A 125 5.32 17.20 2.57
CA PHE A 125 4.66 17.00 3.86
C PHE A 125 5.48 17.64 4.99
N LEU A 126 4.92 17.66 6.21
CA LEU A 126 5.68 18.05 7.39
C LEU A 126 6.83 17.06 7.64
N PRO A 127 7.96 17.52 8.22
CA PRO A 127 9.23 16.79 8.21
C PRO A 127 9.18 15.31 8.59
N PRO A 128 8.39 14.85 9.58
CA PRO A 128 8.36 13.44 9.95
C PRO A 128 7.94 12.49 8.82
N PHE A 129 6.94 12.87 8.02
CA PHE A 129 6.48 12.05 6.90
C PHE A 129 7.25 12.34 5.60
N GLU A 130 7.72 13.58 5.42
CA GLU A 130 8.58 13.93 4.29
C GLU A 130 9.83 13.05 4.23
N ALA A 131 10.44 12.77 5.39
CA ALA A 131 11.58 11.86 5.48
C ALA A 131 11.24 10.42 5.00
N CYS A 132 10.01 9.95 5.24
CA CYS A 132 9.55 8.66 4.72
C CYS A 132 9.33 8.68 3.20
N LEU A 133 8.83 9.79 2.66
CA LEU A 133 8.63 9.97 1.22
C LEU A 133 9.96 10.13 0.48
N ASP A 134 10.96 10.77 1.09
CA ASP A 134 12.31 10.87 0.53
C ASP A 134 12.94 9.51 0.25
N GLU A 135 12.73 8.52 1.12
CA GLU A 135 13.20 7.16 0.86
C GLU A 135 12.51 6.53 -0.36
N LYS A 136 11.22 6.80 -0.59
CA LYS A 136 10.53 6.34 -1.81
C LYS A 136 11.02 7.07 -3.06
N ARG A 137 11.22 8.39 -2.99
CA ARG A 137 11.81 9.16 -4.10
C ARG A 137 13.20 8.63 -4.46
N LYS A 138 14.03 8.27 -3.48
CA LYS A 138 15.34 7.61 -3.73
C LYS A 138 15.16 6.30 -4.49
N VAL A 139 14.17 5.48 -4.12
CA VAL A 139 13.84 4.25 -4.85
C VAL A 139 13.39 4.57 -6.28
N ARG A 140 12.51 5.55 -6.51
CA ARG A 140 12.11 5.98 -7.86
C ARG A 140 13.31 6.37 -8.72
N ARG A 141 14.19 7.23 -8.20
CA ARG A 141 15.42 7.63 -8.92
C ARG A 141 16.33 6.44 -9.22
N ALA A 142 16.42 5.45 -8.33
CA ALA A 142 17.18 4.22 -8.58
C ALA A 142 16.53 3.34 -9.67
N VAL A 143 15.20 3.24 -9.69
CA VAL A 143 14.45 2.55 -10.74
C VAL A 143 14.67 3.23 -12.09
N GLU A 144 14.54 4.56 -12.17
CA GLU A 144 14.78 5.31 -13.41
C GLU A 144 16.22 5.14 -13.92
N ALA A 145 17.22 5.31 -13.04
CA ALA A 145 18.63 5.14 -13.39
C ALA A 145 18.98 3.71 -13.83
N SER A 146 18.18 2.72 -13.45
CA SER A 146 18.39 1.32 -13.84
C SER A 146 17.89 0.98 -15.25
N GLY A 147 17.01 1.81 -15.83
CA GLY A 147 16.35 1.53 -17.10
C GLY A 147 15.29 0.41 -17.04
N ILE A 148 14.92 -0.06 -15.85
CA ILE A 148 13.86 -1.06 -15.67
C ILE A 148 12.52 -0.45 -16.09
N PRO A 149 11.68 -1.13 -16.88
CA PRO A 149 10.32 -0.66 -17.13
C PRO A 149 9.51 -0.62 -15.83
N TYR A 150 8.89 0.52 -15.51
CA TYR A 150 8.24 0.72 -14.21
C TYR A 150 6.81 1.26 -14.30
N THR A 151 6.09 1.20 -13.18
CA THR A 151 4.83 1.91 -12.95
C THR A 151 4.78 2.36 -11.51
N TYR A 152 4.66 3.67 -11.28
CA TYR A 152 4.37 4.22 -9.96
C TYR A 152 2.86 4.32 -9.80
N VAL A 153 2.36 3.87 -8.65
CA VAL A 153 0.91 3.82 -8.37
C VAL A 153 0.63 4.70 -7.17
N SER A 154 0.06 5.87 -7.42
CA SER A 154 -0.59 6.68 -6.40
C SER A 154 -1.99 6.12 -6.15
N ALA A 155 -2.18 5.47 -4.99
CA ALA A 155 -3.42 4.76 -4.65
C ALA A 155 -4.33 5.56 -3.70
N ASN A 156 -3.94 6.80 -3.37
CA ASN A 156 -4.65 7.65 -2.43
C ASN A 156 -4.85 6.96 -1.05
N CYS A 157 -5.94 7.27 -0.36
CA CYS A 157 -6.28 6.68 0.93
C CYS A 157 -6.81 5.24 0.78
N PHE A 158 -6.31 4.32 1.60
CA PHE A 158 -6.95 3.02 1.78
C PHE A 158 -8.27 3.19 2.53
N GLY A 159 -9.40 3.01 1.83
CA GLY A 159 -10.74 3.33 2.35
C GLY A 159 -11.03 2.68 3.70
N ALA A 160 -10.93 1.35 3.81
CA ALA A 160 -11.22 0.65 5.06
C ALA A 160 -10.22 0.99 6.19
N TYR A 161 -8.97 1.32 5.85
CA TYR A 161 -7.98 1.75 6.83
C TYR A 161 -8.37 3.09 7.45
N PHE A 162 -8.67 4.10 6.62
CA PHE A 162 -8.98 5.44 7.11
C PHE A 162 -10.39 5.56 7.68
N LEU A 163 -11.39 4.79 7.21
CA LEU A 163 -12.69 4.74 7.88
C LEU A 163 -12.57 4.17 9.30
N ASN A 164 -11.78 3.11 9.49
CA ASN A 164 -11.47 2.61 10.84
C ASN A 164 -10.76 3.67 11.68
N TYR A 165 -9.80 4.39 11.10
CA TYR A 165 -9.01 5.39 11.82
C TYR A 165 -9.84 6.61 12.24
N LEU A 166 -10.67 7.13 11.34
CA LEU A 166 -11.44 8.36 11.53
C LEU A 166 -12.73 8.10 12.31
N LEU A 167 -13.50 7.08 11.92
CA LEU A 167 -14.83 6.84 12.49
C LEU A 167 -14.82 5.90 13.71
N ARG A 168 -13.74 5.15 13.92
CA ARG A 168 -13.58 4.18 15.02
C ARG A 168 -14.84 3.33 15.27
N PRO A 169 -15.38 2.65 14.24
CA PRO A 169 -16.70 2.01 14.30
C PRO A 169 -16.78 0.83 15.29
N HIS A 170 -15.64 0.34 15.76
CA HIS A 170 -15.53 -0.74 16.75
C HIS A 170 -15.57 -0.25 18.20
N GLU A 171 -15.54 1.07 18.43
CA GLU A 171 -15.54 1.67 19.75
C GLU A 171 -16.94 2.18 20.13
N GLN A 172 -17.40 1.90 21.34
CA GLN A 172 -18.59 2.55 21.90
C GLN A 172 -18.19 3.94 22.41
N GLN A 173 -18.28 4.95 21.55
CA GLN A 173 -18.11 6.35 21.98
C GLN A 173 -19.44 7.13 21.92
N GLU A 174 -19.53 8.15 22.77
CA GLU A 174 -20.52 9.24 22.65
C GLU A 174 -20.09 10.26 21.60
N ASP A 175 -18.79 10.36 21.32
CA ASP A 175 -18.14 11.34 20.44
C ASP A 175 -17.44 10.63 19.26
N VAL A 176 -17.43 11.23 18.05
CA VAL A 176 -16.64 10.75 16.89
C VAL A 176 -16.05 11.96 16.18
N ILE A 177 -14.78 11.84 15.79
CA ILE A 177 -14.05 12.90 15.09
C ILE A 177 -14.21 12.67 13.58
N ILE A 178 -15.16 13.37 12.95
CA ILE A 178 -15.44 13.30 11.50
C ILE A 178 -14.90 14.55 10.80
N TYR A 179 -14.13 14.35 9.73
CA TYR A 179 -13.73 15.38 8.79
C TYR A 179 -14.64 15.32 7.55
N GLY A 180 -15.48 16.33 7.26
CA GLY A 180 -16.36 16.36 6.06
C GLY A 180 -17.82 16.84 6.27
N SER A 181 -18.63 16.77 5.20
CA SER A 181 -19.97 17.41 5.06
C SER A 181 -21.09 16.79 5.90
N GLY A 182 -20.93 15.56 6.40
CA GLY A 182 -21.75 15.05 7.52
C GLY A 182 -23.18 14.59 7.18
N GLU A 183 -23.49 14.27 5.92
CA GLU A 183 -24.78 13.66 5.57
C GLU A 183 -24.67 12.12 5.54
N ALA A 184 -24.91 11.47 6.68
CA ALA A 184 -25.18 10.03 6.77
C ALA A 184 -26.19 9.77 7.90
N LYS A 185 -27.05 8.76 7.74
CA LYS A 185 -28.08 8.40 8.73
C LYS A 185 -27.46 7.57 9.87
N GLY A 186 -27.48 8.11 11.09
CA GLY A 186 -27.04 7.43 12.32
C GLY A 186 -26.77 8.41 13.46
N LYS A 187 -26.70 7.89 14.70
CA LYS A 187 -26.42 8.57 15.99
C LYS A 187 -25.68 9.91 15.87
N TYR A 188 -26.20 10.98 16.49
CA TYR A 188 -25.51 12.27 16.55
C TYR A 188 -24.22 12.12 17.35
N PHE A 189 -23.08 12.32 16.70
CA PHE A 189 -21.78 12.37 17.36
C PHE A 189 -21.40 13.81 17.65
N LYS A 190 -20.84 14.08 18.83
CA LYS A 190 -20.18 15.35 19.08
C LYS A 190 -18.86 15.37 18.30
N LYS A 191 -18.74 16.32 17.37
CA LYS A 191 -17.49 16.55 16.63
C LYS A 191 -16.51 17.28 17.54
N VAL A 192 -15.33 16.71 17.74
CA VAL A 192 -14.20 17.39 18.38
C VAL A 192 -13.21 17.79 17.29
N HIS A 193 -13.02 19.09 17.11
CA HIS A 193 -12.08 19.62 16.12
C HIS A 193 -10.70 19.80 16.75
N VAL A 194 -9.67 19.30 16.08
CA VAL A 194 -8.27 19.57 16.40
C VAL A 194 -7.78 20.66 15.43
N PRO A 195 -7.40 21.85 15.91
CA PRO A 195 -6.86 22.92 15.06
C PRO A 195 -5.60 22.49 14.30
N GLU A 196 -5.37 23.07 13.10
CA GLU A 196 -4.16 22.79 12.30
C GLU A 196 -2.89 23.04 13.11
N GLU A 197 -2.81 24.15 13.83
CA GLU A 197 -1.66 24.54 14.66
C GLU A 197 -1.34 23.50 15.74
N GLU A 198 -2.38 22.90 16.34
CA GLU A 198 -2.21 21.83 17.32
C GLU A 198 -1.68 20.56 16.64
N LEU A 199 -2.21 20.20 15.48
CA LEU A 199 -1.74 19.03 14.72
C LEU A 199 -0.29 19.21 14.24
N VAL A 200 0.09 20.40 13.79
CA VAL A 200 1.48 20.75 13.44
C VAL A 200 2.38 20.58 14.66
N LYS A 201 1.99 21.13 15.82
CA LYS A 201 2.73 20.96 17.07
C LYS A 201 2.89 19.49 17.46
N LEU A 202 1.87 18.66 17.27
CA LEU A 202 1.97 17.22 17.51
C LEU A 202 3.05 16.54 16.65
N THR A 203 3.29 17.02 15.42
CA THR A 203 4.38 16.50 14.58
C THR A 203 5.77 16.79 15.14
N GLU A 204 5.90 17.84 15.95
CA GLU A 204 7.17 18.24 16.58
C GLU A 204 7.36 17.60 17.96
N THR A 205 6.25 17.38 18.69
CA THR A 205 6.31 16.97 20.10
C THR A 205 6.09 15.48 20.34
N LEU A 206 5.38 14.77 19.46
CA LEU A 206 5.13 13.34 19.65
C LEU A 206 6.39 12.51 19.36
N PRO A 207 6.61 11.38 20.06
CA PRO A 207 7.67 10.46 19.72
C PRO A 207 7.40 9.77 18.38
N PHE A 208 8.45 9.30 17.73
CA PHE A 208 8.31 8.36 16.63
C PHE A 208 7.66 7.05 17.12
N PRO A 209 6.71 6.45 16.38
CA PRO A 209 6.22 6.85 15.05
C PRO A 209 4.95 7.72 15.03
N ASP A 210 4.49 8.22 16.17
CA ASP A 210 3.21 8.96 16.25
C ASP A 210 3.29 10.36 15.64
N ASN A 211 4.46 11.00 15.67
CA ASN A 211 4.68 12.25 14.93
C ASN A 211 4.55 12.08 13.40
N VAL A 212 4.96 10.94 12.85
CA VAL A 212 4.78 10.60 11.43
C VAL A 212 3.30 10.48 11.12
N ARG A 213 2.52 9.81 11.98
CA ARG A 213 1.07 9.71 11.82
C ARG A 213 0.39 11.08 11.84
N ALA A 214 0.79 11.96 12.76
CA ALA A 214 0.29 13.33 12.80
C ALA A 214 0.61 14.10 11.51
N SER A 215 1.83 13.96 10.97
CA SER A 215 2.22 14.56 9.69
C SER A 215 1.39 14.02 8.50
N VAL A 216 1.14 12.71 8.46
CA VAL A 216 0.24 12.10 7.46
C VAL A 216 -1.17 12.69 7.56
N LEU A 217 -1.75 12.76 8.77
CA LEU A 217 -3.09 13.33 8.94
C LEU A 217 -3.18 14.79 8.51
N HIS A 218 -2.13 15.58 8.76
CA HIS A 218 -2.06 16.97 8.36
C HIS A 218 -2.11 17.11 6.84
N GLY A 219 -1.24 16.44 6.09
CA GLY A 219 -1.25 16.56 4.63
C GLY A 219 -2.52 16.01 3.99
N LEU A 220 -3.03 14.87 4.48
CA LEU A 220 -4.22 14.24 3.90
C LEU A 220 -5.52 14.98 4.21
N PHE A 221 -5.74 15.39 5.46
CA PHE A 221 -7.05 15.88 5.93
C PHE A 221 -7.08 17.36 6.29
N VAL A 222 -5.94 18.04 6.32
CA VAL A 222 -5.86 19.50 6.50
C VAL A 222 -5.45 20.18 5.19
N LYS A 223 -4.36 19.74 4.55
CA LYS A 223 -3.93 20.30 3.25
C LYS A 223 -4.71 19.76 2.05
N GLY A 224 -5.26 18.55 2.16
CA GLY A 224 -6.01 17.91 1.08
C GLY A 224 -5.13 17.46 -0.07
N ASP A 225 -3.90 17.02 0.22
CA ASP A 225 -2.84 16.74 -0.77
C ASP A 225 -3.16 15.63 -1.78
N LEU A 226 -4.26 14.89 -1.59
CA LEU A 226 -4.74 13.89 -2.56
C LEU A 226 -5.66 14.45 -3.64
N ALA A 227 -6.11 15.70 -3.50
CA ALA A 227 -7.10 16.31 -4.39
C ALA A 227 -6.80 17.78 -4.74
N ASN A 228 -5.60 18.25 -4.40
CA ASN A 228 -5.20 19.66 -4.60
C ASN A 228 -4.29 19.88 -5.82
N TYR A 229 -4.17 18.89 -6.70
CA TYR A 229 -3.43 18.99 -7.96
C TYR A 229 -4.23 18.38 -9.12
N GLU A 230 -3.96 18.88 -10.32
CA GLU A 230 -4.55 18.38 -11.56
C GLU A 230 -3.67 17.29 -12.18
N LEU A 231 -4.29 16.39 -12.94
CA LEU A 231 -3.56 15.39 -13.71
C LEU A 231 -2.82 16.05 -14.88
N GLY A 232 -1.53 15.74 -15.02
CA GLY A 232 -0.69 16.15 -16.14
C GLY A 232 -0.91 15.27 -17.37
N GLU A 233 -0.34 15.68 -18.51
CA GLU A 233 -0.54 15.00 -19.80
C GLU A 233 -0.12 13.52 -19.82
N ASN A 234 0.86 13.15 -18.99
CA ASN A 234 1.38 11.79 -18.89
C ASN A 234 0.78 10.97 -17.73
N ASP A 235 -0.15 11.57 -16.98
CA ASP A 235 -0.82 10.86 -15.89
C ASP A 235 -1.94 9.99 -16.44
N LEU A 236 -2.11 8.84 -15.81
CA LEU A 236 -3.17 7.91 -16.14
C LEU A 236 -4.07 7.71 -14.92
N GLU A 237 -5.37 7.94 -15.12
CA GLU A 237 -6.39 7.65 -14.13
C GLU A 237 -6.93 6.23 -14.37
N ALA A 238 -6.79 5.35 -13.38
CA ALA A 238 -7.04 3.92 -13.54
C ALA A 238 -8.51 3.59 -13.84
N SER A 239 -9.47 4.34 -13.28
CA SER A 239 -10.90 4.14 -13.54
C SER A 239 -11.27 4.47 -14.99
N SER A 240 -10.54 5.39 -15.62
CA SER A 240 -10.67 5.74 -17.04
C SER A 240 -10.04 4.69 -17.96
N LEU A 241 -8.98 4.02 -17.51
CA LEU A 241 -8.35 2.91 -18.25
C LEU A 241 -9.19 1.63 -18.27
N TYR A 242 -9.95 1.40 -17.19
CA TYR A 242 -10.76 0.19 -17.01
C TYR A 242 -12.21 0.57 -16.65
N PRO A 243 -12.98 1.15 -17.59
CA PRO A 243 -14.31 1.70 -17.30
C PRO A 243 -15.33 0.63 -16.85
N ASP A 244 -15.10 -0.63 -17.23
CA ASP A 244 -15.92 -1.77 -16.80
C ASP A 244 -15.61 -2.20 -15.35
N TYR A 245 -14.45 -1.81 -14.82
CA TYR A 245 -14.06 -2.11 -13.45
C TYR A 245 -14.51 -0.98 -12.51
N LYS A 246 -15.60 -1.24 -11.77
CA LYS A 246 -16.16 -0.26 -10.83
C LYS A 246 -15.47 -0.36 -9.49
N TYR A 247 -14.85 0.74 -9.06
CA TYR A 247 -14.42 0.91 -7.68
C TYR A 247 -15.61 0.88 -6.74
N THR A 248 -15.44 0.27 -5.56
CA THR A 248 -16.40 0.38 -4.46
C THR A 248 -16.51 1.84 -4.06
N THR A 249 -17.72 2.40 -4.15
CA THR A 249 -18.00 3.79 -3.74
C THR A 249 -17.91 3.95 -2.22
N ILE A 250 -17.83 5.19 -1.75
CA ILE A 250 -17.83 5.49 -0.30
C ILE A 250 -19.10 4.96 0.37
N ASP A 251 -20.27 5.15 -0.24
CA ASP A 251 -21.56 4.67 0.30
C ASP A 251 -21.56 3.14 0.46
N GLN A 252 -21.12 2.42 -0.58
CA GLN A 252 -21.02 0.96 -0.53
C GLN A 252 -20.00 0.49 0.51
N LEU A 253 -18.91 1.23 0.70
CA LEU A 253 -17.94 0.92 1.74
C LEU A 253 -18.54 1.14 3.13
N LEU A 254 -19.31 2.22 3.34
CA LEU A 254 -20.03 2.46 4.59
C LEU A 254 -21.04 1.33 4.87
N ASP A 255 -21.75 0.83 3.86
CA ASP A 255 -22.64 -0.34 3.99
C ASP A 255 -21.89 -1.58 4.48
N VAL A 256 -20.67 -1.82 3.99
CA VAL A 256 -19.81 -2.91 4.51
C VAL A 256 -19.53 -2.72 6.00
N PHE A 257 -19.22 -1.50 6.43
CA PHE A 257 -18.98 -1.20 7.85
C PHE A 257 -20.22 -1.33 8.75
N LEU A 258 -21.43 -1.18 8.18
CA LEU A 258 -22.67 -1.39 8.92
C LEU A 258 -22.99 -2.88 9.13
N VAL A 259 -22.53 -3.75 8.23
CA VAL A 259 -22.86 -5.19 8.24
C VAL A 259 -21.75 -6.03 8.87
N ASP A 260 -20.52 -5.89 8.37
CA ASP A 260 -19.35 -6.67 8.80
C ASP A 260 -18.07 -5.82 8.67
N PRO A 261 -17.81 -4.93 9.65
CA PRO A 261 -16.73 -3.96 9.53
C PRO A 261 -15.34 -4.64 9.53
N PRO A 262 -14.48 -4.34 8.54
CA PRO A 262 -13.11 -4.82 8.53
C PRO A 262 -12.35 -4.38 9.79
N LYS A 263 -11.49 -5.25 10.31
CA LYS A 263 -10.67 -4.96 11.49
C LYS A 263 -9.75 -3.76 11.24
N PRO A 264 -9.51 -2.91 12.26
CA PRO A 264 -8.56 -1.81 12.15
C PRO A 264 -7.14 -2.35 11.96
N ALA A 265 -6.31 -1.57 11.27
CA ALA A 265 -4.90 -1.83 11.07
C ALA A 265 -4.10 -0.55 11.32
N LEU A 266 -2.80 -0.70 11.62
CA LEU A 266 -1.88 0.41 11.76
C LEU A 266 -0.65 0.15 10.89
N ALA A 267 -0.29 1.14 10.07
CA ALA A 267 0.92 1.10 9.28
C ALA A 267 2.16 1.08 10.20
N THR A 268 3.14 0.28 9.80
CA THR A 268 4.49 0.28 10.39
C THR A 268 5.31 1.38 9.72
N PHE A 269 5.92 2.23 10.54
CA PHE A 269 6.88 3.25 10.16
C PHE A 269 8.23 2.91 10.75
#